data_AF-A0A6G1S9N4-F1
#
_entry.id   AF-A0A6G1S9N4-F1
#
_cell.length_a   1.000
_cell.length_b   1.000
_cell.length_c   1.000
_cell.angle_alpha   90.00
_cell.angle_beta   90.00
_cell.angle_gamma   90.00
#
_symmetry.space_group_name_H-M   'P 1'
#
loop_
_entity.id
_entity.type
_entity.pdbx_description
1 polymer ?
#
loop_
_entity_poly.entity_id
_entity_poly.type
_entity_poly.pdbx_seq_one_letter_code
_entity_poly.pdbx_strand_id
1 'polypeptide(L)'
;VENYKQTIAHAVKAGGKIEFGGKVVDREGFFVEPTIVTGLTYDSPVVQKETFAPIVYLLKCDSVDQAMQWNNSVKQGLSSSIFTKDLGTIFKWIGPKGSDCGIINVNIPT
;
A
#
# COMPACT_ATOMS: atom_id res chain seq x y z
N VAL A 1 -10.87 7.07 14.73
CA VAL A 1 -9.56 7.30 15.38
C VAL A 1 -8.96 6.04 15.99
N GLU A 2 -9.74 5.21 16.71
CA GLU A 2 -9.19 4.03 17.42
C GLU A 2 -8.54 2.99 16.49
N ASN A 3 -9.21 2.63 15.37
CA ASN A 3 -8.65 1.69 14.39
C ASN A 3 -7.31 2.18 13.81
N TYR A 4 -7.18 3.50 13.57
CA TYR A 4 -5.92 4.11 13.13
C TYR A 4 -4.81 3.90 14.18
N LYS A 5 -5.07 4.21 15.46
CA LYS A 5 -4.09 4.03 16.54
C LYS A 5 -3.64 2.57 16.65
N GLN A 6 -4.58 1.63 16.59
CA GLN A 6 -4.28 0.20 16.67
C GLN A 6 -3.41 -0.26 15.48
N THR A 7 -3.74 0.17 14.26
CA THR A 7 -2.93 -0.15 13.09
C THR A 7 -1.51 0.42 13.18
N ILE A 8 -1.33 1.67 13.66
CA ILE A 8 0.01 2.24 13.87
C ILE A 8 0.80 1.44 14.91
N ALA A 9 0.17 1.09 16.04
CA ALA A 9 0.82 0.28 17.06
C ALA A 9 1.23 -1.11 16.53
N HIS A 10 0.38 -1.76 15.74
CA HIS A 10 0.69 -3.03 15.10
C HIS A 10 1.80 -2.92 14.05
N ALA A 11 1.81 -1.84 13.26
CA ALA A 11 2.86 -1.59 12.27
C ALA A 11 4.23 -1.43 12.94
N VAL A 12 4.32 -0.64 14.02
CA VAL A 12 5.56 -0.48 14.80
C VAL A 12 5.98 -1.80 15.42
N LYS A 13 5.03 -2.56 16.01
CA LYS A 13 5.31 -3.88 16.61
C LYS A 13 5.83 -4.89 15.57
N ALA A 14 5.39 -4.78 14.32
CA ALA A 14 5.85 -5.61 13.21
C ALA A 14 7.21 -5.17 12.62
N GLY A 15 7.90 -4.20 13.24
CA GLY A 15 9.20 -3.69 12.78
C GLY A 15 9.10 -2.53 11.79
N GLY A 16 7.89 -2.02 11.54
CA GLY A 16 7.67 -0.86 10.68
C GLY A 16 8.22 0.42 11.31
N LYS A 17 8.86 1.25 10.50
CA LYS A 17 9.34 2.58 10.87
C LYS A 17 8.35 3.63 10.38
N ILE A 18 7.89 4.49 11.28
CA ILE A 18 7.08 5.66 10.92
C ILE A 18 8.03 6.73 10.38
N GLU A 19 7.94 7.03 9.08
CA GLU A 19 8.73 8.10 8.45
C GLU A 19 8.07 9.47 8.61
N PHE A 20 6.74 9.50 8.65
CA PHE A 20 5.95 10.72 8.83
C PHE A 20 4.61 10.41 9.49
N GLY A 21 4.11 11.34 10.29
CA GLY A 21 2.79 11.25 10.93
C GLY A 21 2.76 10.29 12.12
N GLY A 22 1.71 9.46 12.18
CA GLY A 22 1.54 8.45 13.23
C GLY A 22 0.77 8.92 14.46
N LYS A 23 0.23 10.15 14.47
CA LYS A 23 -0.47 10.72 15.63
C LYS A 23 -1.90 11.12 15.32
N VAL A 24 -2.67 11.25 16.40
CA VAL A 24 -3.97 11.92 16.38
C VAL A 24 -3.72 13.42 16.50
N VAL A 25 -4.42 14.22 15.70
CA VAL A 25 -4.28 15.68 15.74
C VAL A 25 -5.03 16.19 16.97
N ASP A 26 -4.37 17.02 17.79
CA ASP A 26 -4.97 17.61 18.98
C ASP A 26 -5.90 18.77 18.60
N ARG A 27 -7.11 18.40 18.16
CA ARG A 27 -8.20 19.30 17.84
C ARG A 27 -9.54 18.57 17.95
N GLU A 28 -10.62 19.32 18.07
CA GLU A 28 -11.97 18.77 18.03
C GLU A 28 -12.23 18.01 16.72
N GLY A 29 -12.88 16.85 16.82
CA GLY A 29 -13.20 15.95 15.71
C GLY A 29 -12.33 14.69 15.65
N PHE A 30 -12.41 13.96 14.54
CA PHE A 30 -11.75 12.67 14.35
C PHE A 30 -10.51 12.76 13.44
N PHE A 31 -9.67 13.76 13.68
CA PHE A 31 -8.51 14.06 12.85
C PHE A 31 -7.28 13.22 13.21
N VAL A 32 -6.64 12.65 12.20
CA VAL A 32 -5.38 11.90 12.33
C VAL A 32 -4.39 12.39 11.27
N GLU A 33 -3.10 12.28 11.56
CA GLU A 33 -2.05 12.65 10.61
C GLU A 33 -1.99 11.64 9.45
N PRO A 34 -1.81 12.09 8.19
CA PRO A 34 -1.41 11.17 7.13
C PRO A 34 -0.09 10.52 7.51
N THR A 35 0.02 9.22 7.31
CA THR A 35 1.11 8.42 7.89
C THR A 35 1.83 7.61 6.83
N ILE A 36 3.15 7.69 6.83
CA ILE A 36 4.03 6.95 5.92
C ILE A 36 4.83 5.94 6.74
N VAL A 37 4.75 4.67 6.37
CA VAL A 37 5.45 3.58 7.06
C VAL A 37 6.38 2.84 6.10
N THR A 38 7.63 2.64 6.50
CA THR A 38 8.65 1.84 5.79
C THR A 38 9.09 0.64 6.63
N GLY A 39 9.91 -0.24 6.06
CA GLY A 39 10.58 -1.32 6.81
C GLY A 39 9.74 -2.57 7.05
N LEU A 40 8.47 -2.57 6.61
CA LEU A 40 7.62 -3.76 6.63
C LEU A 40 7.85 -4.63 5.41
N THR A 41 7.56 -5.93 5.55
CA THR A 41 7.48 -6.88 4.44
C THR A 41 6.10 -6.85 3.80
N TYR A 42 5.99 -7.28 2.54
CA TYR A 42 4.73 -7.28 1.80
C TYR A 42 3.65 -8.17 2.44
N ASP A 43 4.05 -9.25 3.12
CA ASP A 43 3.19 -10.22 3.79
C ASP A 43 2.84 -9.83 5.24
N SER A 44 3.32 -8.67 5.71
CA SER A 44 2.98 -8.16 7.04
C SER A 44 1.46 -8.03 7.19
N PRO A 45 0.85 -8.51 8.30
CA PRO A 45 -0.60 -8.48 8.46
C PRO A 45 -1.23 -7.09 8.35
N VAL A 46 -0.50 -6.02 8.70
CA VAL A 46 -0.98 -4.63 8.58
C VAL A 46 -0.96 -4.12 7.13
N VAL A 47 -0.06 -4.65 6.28
CA VAL A 47 0.00 -4.35 4.84
C VAL A 47 -1.13 -5.06 4.11
N GLN A 48 -1.43 -6.30 4.52
CA GLN A 48 -2.44 -7.16 3.91
C GLN A 48 -3.89 -6.78 4.28
N LYS A 49 -4.08 -5.95 5.32
CA LYS A 49 -5.40 -5.60 5.87
C LYS A 49 -5.75 -4.14 5.60
N GLU A 50 -6.92 -3.92 5.01
CA GLU A 50 -7.50 -2.59 4.86
C GLU A 50 -7.88 -1.98 6.24
N THR A 51 -7.37 -0.78 6.51
CA THR A 51 -7.64 -0.03 7.76
C THR A 51 -8.61 1.14 7.56
N PHE A 52 -8.81 1.60 6.32
CA PHE A 52 -9.65 2.76 5.99
C PHE A 52 -9.24 4.04 6.75
N ALA A 53 -7.94 4.32 6.72
CA ALA A 53 -7.31 5.49 7.36
C ALA A 53 -6.15 6.00 6.46
N PRO A 54 -5.67 7.24 6.60
CA PRO A 54 -4.65 7.81 5.73
C PRO A 54 -3.26 7.27 6.07
N ILE A 55 -3.04 5.97 5.80
CA ILE A 55 -1.79 5.25 6.04
C ILE A 55 -1.32 4.69 4.70
N VAL A 56 -0.07 4.95 4.35
CA VAL A 56 0.59 4.34 3.19
C VAL A 56 1.80 3.52 3.65
N TYR A 57 1.91 2.31 3.10
CA TYR A 57 3.05 1.42 3.31
C TYR A 57 3.97 1.48 2.10
N LEU A 58 5.25 1.76 2.33
CA LEU A 58 6.27 1.81 1.28
C LEU A 58 7.12 0.55 1.33
N LEU A 59 7.02 -0.25 0.27
CA LEU A 59 7.73 -1.52 0.12
C LEU A 59 8.74 -1.39 -1.02
N LYS A 60 9.97 -1.86 -0.80
CA LYS A 60 10.99 -1.93 -1.86
C LYS A 60 10.89 -3.27 -2.56
N CYS A 61 10.82 -3.27 -3.88
CA CYS A 61 10.89 -4.46 -4.72
C CYS A 61 12.08 -4.32 -5.67
N ASP A 62 12.65 -5.46 -6.07
CA ASP A 62 13.85 -5.51 -6.93
C ASP A 62 13.49 -5.62 -8.42
N SER A 63 12.23 -5.94 -8.73
CA SER A 63 11.75 -6.08 -10.10
C SER A 63 10.26 -5.83 -10.22
N VAL A 64 9.82 -5.50 -11.44
CA VAL A 64 8.39 -5.39 -11.78
C VAL A 64 7.67 -6.71 -11.50
N ASP A 65 8.30 -7.85 -11.77
CA ASP A 65 7.66 -9.16 -11.60
C ASP A 65 7.37 -9.47 -10.13
N GLN A 66 8.30 -9.12 -9.26
CA GLN A 66 8.09 -9.21 -7.82
C GLN A 66 7.00 -8.22 -7.36
N ALA A 67 6.99 -6.99 -7.88
CA ALA A 67 5.96 -6.01 -7.55
C ALA A 67 4.55 -6.48 -7.97
N MET A 68 4.41 -7.07 -9.15
CA MET A 68 3.15 -7.64 -9.63
C MET A 68 2.71 -8.84 -8.78
N GLN A 69 3.64 -9.71 -8.39
CA GLN A 69 3.35 -10.81 -7.46
C GLN A 69 2.82 -10.28 -6.12
N TRP A 70 3.40 -9.20 -5.59
CA TRP A 70 2.94 -8.60 -4.35
C TRP A 70 1.59 -7.91 -4.49
N ASN A 71 1.37 -7.18 -5.60
CA ASN A 71 0.07 -6.57 -5.92
C ASN A 71 -1.06 -7.61 -5.86
N ASN A 72 -0.85 -8.78 -6.45
CA ASN A 72 -1.84 -9.85 -6.54
C ASN A 72 -1.85 -10.78 -5.30
N SER A 73 -1.02 -10.51 -4.28
CA SER A 73 -0.89 -11.39 -3.10
C SER A 73 -1.94 -11.11 -2.02
N VAL A 74 -2.65 -10.00 -2.14
CA VAL A 74 -3.69 -9.59 -1.20
C VAL A 74 -5.03 -10.23 -1.57
N LYS A 75 -6.00 -10.23 -0.66
CA LYS A 75 -7.36 -10.77 -0.94
C LYS A 75 -8.23 -9.79 -1.73
N GLN A 76 -7.85 -8.52 -1.71
CA GLN A 76 -8.52 -7.41 -2.38
C GLN A 76 -8.12 -7.39 -3.87
N GLY A 77 -8.91 -6.70 -4.71
CA GLY A 77 -8.66 -6.64 -6.16
C GLY A 77 -9.40 -5.49 -6.85
N LEU A 78 -9.50 -4.33 -6.19
CA LEU A 78 -10.31 -3.21 -6.69
C LEU A 78 -9.58 -2.41 -7.78
N SER A 79 -8.46 -1.78 -7.42
CA SER A 79 -7.71 -0.87 -8.28
C SER A 79 -6.21 -1.11 -8.12
N SER A 80 -5.46 -0.87 -9.19
CA SER A 80 -4.01 -1.02 -9.22
C SER A 80 -3.42 -0.04 -10.22
N SER A 81 -2.18 0.37 -10.02
CA SER A 81 -1.50 1.30 -10.92
C SER A 81 -0.03 0.98 -11.05
N ILE A 82 0.48 1.14 -12.26
CA ILE A 82 1.93 1.13 -12.53
C ILE A 82 2.36 2.47 -13.12
N PHE A 83 3.53 2.95 -12.69
CA PHE A 83 4.17 4.13 -13.26
C PHE A 83 5.43 3.69 -13.99
N THR A 84 5.40 3.74 -15.32
CA THR A 84 6.50 3.30 -16.18
C THR A 84 6.41 3.95 -17.56
N LYS A 85 7.55 4.01 -18.25
CA LYS A 85 7.64 4.40 -19.67
C LYS A 85 7.86 3.20 -20.58
N ASP A 86 8.10 2.02 -20.03
CA ASP A 86 8.41 0.82 -20.79
C ASP A 86 7.14 0.16 -21.32
N LEU A 87 7.01 0.09 -22.65
CA LEU A 87 5.84 -0.47 -23.32
C LEU A 87 5.68 -1.97 -23.03
N GLY A 88 6.77 -2.73 -22.96
CA GLY A 88 6.72 -4.17 -22.66
C GLY A 88 6.11 -4.44 -21.27
N THR A 89 6.52 -3.65 -20.29
CA THR A 89 6.02 -3.65 -18.92
C THR A 89 4.53 -3.28 -18.89
N ILE A 90 4.11 -2.27 -19.65
CA ILE A 90 2.70 -1.87 -19.74
C ILE A 90 1.84 -3.02 -20.27
N PHE A 91 2.24 -3.64 -21.39
CA PHE A 91 1.50 -4.77 -21.97
C PHE A 91 1.51 -6.01 -21.06
N LYS A 92 2.59 -6.24 -20.31
CA LYS A 92 2.63 -7.29 -19.28
C LYS A 92 1.66 -7.00 -18.14
N TRP A 93 1.60 -5.75 -17.66
CA TRP A 93 0.76 -5.29 -16.57
C TRP A 93 -0.74 -5.40 -16.85
N ILE A 94 -1.18 -5.05 -18.07
CA ILE A 94 -2.59 -5.17 -18.49
C ILE A 94 -2.95 -6.56 -19.02
N GLY A 95 -1.95 -7.45 -19.16
CA GLY A 95 -2.09 -8.76 -19.75
C GLY A 95 -2.54 -9.84 -18.75
N PRO A 96 -2.71 -11.10 -19.20
CA PRO A 96 -3.26 -12.19 -18.38
C PRO A 96 -2.36 -12.65 -17.22
N LYS A 97 -1.11 -12.16 -17.17
CA LYS A 97 -0.14 -12.43 -16.09
C LYS A 97 0.24 -11.15 -15.32
N GLY A 98 -0.49 -10.06 -15.55
CA GLY A 98 -0.27 -8.76 -14.93
C GLY A 98 -1.11 -8.59 -13.66
N SER A 99 -1.72 -7.41 -13.51
CA SER A 99 -2.63 -7.13 -12.39
C SER A 99 -3.88 -8.00 -12.43
N ASP A 100 -4.34 -8.44 -11.25
CA ASP A 100 -5.63 -9.14 -11.08
C ASP A 100 -6.78 -8.22 -10.62
N CYS A 101 -6.54 -6.92 -10.53
CA CYS A 101 -7.56 -5.94 -10.14
C CYS A 101 -8.58 -5.67 -11.25
N GLY A 102 -9.80 -5.27 -10.86
CA GLY A 102 -10.84 -4.84 -11.80
C GLY A 102 -10.53 -3.52 -12.52
N ILE A 103 -9.79 -2.61 -11.87
CA ILE A 103 -9.31 -1.35 -12.45
C ILE A 103 -7.79 -1.42 -12.59
N ILE A 104 -7.30 -1.24 -13.82
CA ILE A 104 -5.89 -1.36 -14.17
C ILE A 104 -5.43 -0.06 -14.82
N ASN A 105 -4.65 0.72 -14.06
CA ASN A 105 -4.19 2.05 -14.48
C ASN A 105 -2.71 2.05 -14.89
N VAL A 106 -2.35 3.00 -15.76
CA VAL A 106 -0.97 3.25 -16.20
C VAL A 106 -0.71 4.75 -16.13
N ASN A 107 0.31 5.17 -15.38
CA ASN A 107 0.73 6.56 -15.20
C ASN A 107 -0.36 7.50 -14.63
N ILE A 108 -1.35 6.94 -13.95
CA ILE A 108 -2.38 7.63 -13.16
C ILE A 108 -2.62 6.78 -11.89
N PRO A 109 -2.86 7.37 -10.71
CA PRO A 109 -3.00 6.60 -9.47
C PRO A 109 -4.29 5.75 -9.41
N THR A 110 -4.41 4.98 -8.34
CA THR A 110 -5.53 4.07 -8.05
C THR A 110 -6.83 4.77 -7.73
#